data_AF-A0A5F8AIN6-F1
#
_entry.id   AF-A0A5F8AIN6-F1
#
_cell.length_a   1.000
_cell.length_b   1.000
_cell.length_c   1.000
_cell.angle_alpha   90.00
_cell.angle_beta   90.00
_cell.angle_gamma   90.00
#
_symmetry.space_group_name_H-M   'P 1'
#
loop_
_entity.id
_entity.type
_entity.pdbx_description
1 polymer ?
#
loop_
_entity_poly.entity_id
_entity_poly.type
_entity_poly.pdbx_seq_one_letter_code
_entity_poly.pdbx_strand_id
1 'polypeptide(L)'
;MRSRWGGAAGERIKALSFRLPRQEHQDQGAGHVPAGGMRPQLFGGEEPGGEHPRMGTLDVCPFIPVRGVSMDECVLCAQAFGQRLAEELDVPVYLYGEAARTDSRRTLPAIRAGEYEALPKKLQQAEWAPDFGPSSFVPSWGATATGARKFLIAFNINLLSTKEQAHRIALNLREQGRGKDQPGRLKKVQGIGWYLDEKNLAQVSTNLLDFEVTALHTVYEETCREAQELSLPVVGSQLVGLVPLKALLDAAAFYCEKENLFILEEEQRIRLVVSRLGLDSLCPFSPKERIIEYLVPERGPERGLGSKSLRAFVGEVGARSAAPGGGSVAAAAAAMGAALGSMVGLMTYGRRQFQPLDATMRRLIPPFREASAKLTALVDSDAEAFAAYLEAMRLPKNTPEEKDRRTAALQEGLRRAVSVPLTLAETVASLWPALQELARCGNLACRSDLQVAAKALETGVFGAYFNVLINLRDITDEAFKDQVSRRQVWCPDPTWGLDLQPQGDCDCPWAAGVGACCLASQAETGTPGPSSPVCLSDPPSHLQPPAGSQDPGCTGAGLPGDPAGVMVPEASPGSVVPPRPSPEGRAVTWVGTQFVHVGPGG
;
A
#
# COMPACT_ATOMS: atom_id res chain seq x y z
N MET A 1 -36.89 -1.69 5.31
CA MET A 1 -36.61 -1.00 4.05
C MET A 1 -36.12 -2.01 3.01
N ARG A 2 -37.06 -2.62 2.26
CA ARG A 2 -36.79 -3.50 1.10
C ARG A 2 -37.25 -2.75 -0.15
N SER A 3 -36.70 -3.14 -1.32
CA SER A 3 -36.90 -2.57 -2.67
C SER A 3 -36.41 -1.13 -2.90
N ARG A 4 -35.49 -0.96 -3.88
CA ARG A 4 -35.23 0.24 -4.74
C ARG A 4 -34.00 0.14 -5.65
N TRP A 5 -33.71 -1.06 -6.17
CA TRP A 5 -33.09 -1.24 -7.48
C TRP A 5 -34.09 -2.01 -8.32
N GLY A 6 -35.05 -1.31 -8.93
CA GLY A 6 -36.13 -1.92 -9.71
C GLY A 6 -36.04 -1.47 -11.16
N GLY A 7 -35.30 -2.22 -11.98
CA GLY A 7 -35.13 -1.91 -13.40
C GLY A 7 -34.03 -2.73 -14.07
N ALA A 8 -34.35 -3.38 -15.19
CA ALA A 8 -33.49 -4.36 -15.85
C ALA A 8 -32.11 -3.81 -16.26
N ALA A 9 -31.99 -2.52 -16.57
CA ALA A 9 -30.71 -1.90 -16.89
C ALA A 9 -29.73 -1.89 -15.69
N GLY A 10 -30.23 -1.59 -14.48
CA GLY A 10 -29.38 -1.51 -13.28
C GLY A 10 -28.84 -2.87 -12.81
N GLU A 11 -29.59 -3.94 -13.06
CA GLU A 11 -29.13 -5.32 -12.82
C GLU A 11 -28.14 -5.78 -13.91
N ARG A 12 -28.38 -5.44 -15.19
CA ARG A 12 -27.46 -5.74 -16.30
C ARG A 12 -26.10 -5.05 -16.15
N ILE A 13 -26.04 -3.76 -15.80
CA ILE A 13 -24.78 -3.02 -15.60
C ILE A 13 -23.94 -3.65 -14.46
N LYS A 14 -24.59 -4.08 -13.37
CA LYS A 14 -23.92 -4.84 -12.30
C LYS A 14 -23.41 -6.19 -12.81
N ALA A 15 -24.22 -6.95 -13.55
CA ALA A 15 -23.81 -8.24 -14.12
C ALA A 15 -22.64 -8.12 -15.12
N LEU A 16 -22.61 -7.05 -15.93
CA LEU A 16 -21.51 -6.73 -16.86
C LEU A 16 -20.18 -6.53 -16.12
N SER A 17 -20.20 -5.73 -15.05
CA SER A 17 -19.02 -5.37 -14.24
C SER A 17 -18.39 -6.57 -13.51
N PHE A 18 -19.21 -7.53 -13.08
CA PHE A 18 -18.76 -8.72 -12.34
C PHE A 18 -18.44 -9.95 -13.23
N ARG A 19 -18.55 -9.84 -14.56
CA ARG A 19 -18.26 -10.94 -15.53
C ARG A 19 -17.14 -10.64 -16.53
N LEU A 20 -16.16 -9.80 -16.16
CA LEU A 20 -14.84 -9.88 -16.78
C LEU A 20 -14.19 -11.23 -16.38
N PRO A 21 -13.34 -11.83 -17.24
CA PRO A 21 -13.46 -13.24 -17.59
C PRO A 21 -13.37 -14.19 -16.39
N ARG A 22 -14.51 -14.83 -16.10
CA ARG A 22 -14.59 -16.11 -15.37
C ARG A 22 -15.14 -17.16 -16.32
N GLN A 23 -14.41 -18.27 -16.45
CA GLN A 23 -15.04 -19.52 -16.88
C GLN A 23 -16.04 -19.98 -15.80
N GLU A 24 -16.98 -20.82 -16.22
CA GLU A 24 -18.22 -21.12 -15.49
C GLU A 24 -17.98 -21.69 -14.08
N HIS A 25 -18.64 -21.15 -13.05
CA HIS A 25 -19.67 -21.88 -12.27
C HIS A 25 -20.24 -21.08 -11.06
N GLN A 26 -21.56 -21.21 -10.90
CA GLN A 26 -22.46 -21.10 -9.73
C GLN A 26 -22.22 -20.15 -8.54
N ASP A 27 -23.34 -19.55 -8.12
CA ASP A 27 -23.51 -18.68 -6.94
C ASP A 27 -23.17 -19.35 -5.59
N GLN A 28 -22.59 -18.55 -4.69
CA GLN A 28 -22.98 -18.54 -3.27
C GLN A 28 -22.66 -17.16 -2.65
N GLY A 29 -23.55 -16.68 -1.78
CA GLY A 29 -23.71 -15.24 -1.51
C GLY A 29 -22.72 -14.62 -0.52
N ALA A 30 -22.57 -13.29 -0.61
CA ALA A 30 -21.80 -12.47 0.33
C ALA A 30 -22.52 -11.13 0.63
N GLY A 31 -22.24 -10.56 1.82
CA GLY A 31 -23.03 -9.50 2.44
C GLY A 31 -23.03 -8.14 1.72
N HIS A 32 -24.18 -7.46 1.78
CA HIS A 32 -24.34 -6.07 1.31
C HIS A 32 -23.97 -5.06 2.40
N VAL A 33 -23.18 -4.03 2.04
CA VAL A 33 -23.14 -2.75 2.74
C VAL A 33 -24.01 -1.76 1.94
N PRO A 34 -25.02 -1.11 2.55
CA PRO A 34 -26.02 -0.34 1.80
C PRO A 34 -25.51 1.03 1.37
N ALA A 35 -25.69 1.39 0.09
CA ALA A 35 -25.41 2.72 -0.44
C ALA A 35 -26.41 3.76 0.11
N GLY A 36 -25.90 4.88 0.62
CA GLY A 36 -26.70 5.96 1.19
C GLY A 36 -27.36 6.85 0.14
N GLY A 37 -28.69 6.75 0.06
CA GLY A 37 -29.62 7.86 -0.16
C GLY A 37 -29.32 8.95 -1.20
N MET A 38 -29.64 8.68 -2.47
CA MET A 38 -30.29 9.68 -3.33
C MET A 38 -31.56 9.08 -3.96
N ARG A 39 -32.54 9.93 -4.26
CA ARG A 39 -33.84 9.50 -4.80
C ARG A 39 -33.67 9.05 -6.26
N PRO A 40 -34.18 7.89 -6.67
CA PRO A 40 -34.30 7.57 -8.08
C PRO A 40 -35.48 8.35 -8.66
N GLN A 41 -35.20 9.48 -9.32
CA GLN A 41 -36.01 9.88 -10.48
C GLN A 41 -35.60 8.97 -11.65
N LEU A 42 -36.59 8.55 -12.42
CA LEU A 42 -36.39 7.67 -13.57
C LEU A 42 -35.74 8.50 -14.68
N PHE A 43 -34.42 8.38 -14.85
CA PHE A 43 -33.73 8.91 -16.03
C PHE A 43 -34.10 8.10 -17.28
N GLY A 44 -35.28 8.36 -17.82
CA GLY A 44 -35.47 8.34 -19.27
C GLY A 44 -34.80 9.58 -19.86
N GLY A 45 -34.18 9.47 -21.03
CA GLY A 45 -33.40 10.55 -21.67
C GLY A 45 -34.22 11.71 -22.24
N GLU A 46 -35.36 12.05 -21.63
CA GLU A 46 -36.32 13.05 -22.13
C GLU A 46 -36.54 14.25 -21.18
N GLU A 47 -36.10 14.18 -19.91
CA GLU A 47 -36.19 15.34 -18.99
C GLU A 47 -34.92 16.23 -19.04
N PRO A 48 -35.05 17.56 -19.22
CA PRO A 48 -33.92 18.48 -19.24
C PRO A 48 -33.52 18.97 -17.83
N GLY A 49 -32.22 19.15 -17.58
CA GLY A 49 -31.74 19.97 -16.46
C GLY A 49 -30.92 19.26 -15.38
N GLY A 50 -29.74 18.75 -15.74
CA GLY A 50 -28.64 18.56 -14.79
C GLY A 50 -27.59 19.65 -15.01
N GLU A 51 -27.04 20.27 -13.96
CA GLU A 51 -26.01 21.31 -14.09
C GLU A 51 -24.67 20.79 -14.64
N HIS A 52 -24.46 19.47 -14.60
CA HIS A 52 -23.24 18.83 -15.11
C HIS A 52 -23.41 18.33 -16.56
N PRO A 53 -22.48 18.67 -17.48
CA PRO A 53 -22.53 18.23 -18.87
C PRO A 53 -22.50 16.71 -19.03
N ARG A 54 -23.49 16.18 -19.74
CA ARG A 54 -23.77 14.73 -19.84
C ARG A 54 -24.12 14.31 -21.28
N MET A 55 -23.74 13.10 -21.68
CA MET A 55 -24.13 12.54 -22.99
C MET A 55 -24.86 11.18 -22.93
N GLY A 56 -25.03 10.58 -21.75
CA GLY A 56 -25.80 9.35 -21.64
C GLY A 56 -26.05 8.88 -20.21
N THR A 57 -26.88 7.84 -20.07
CA THR A 57 -27.29 7.23 -18.80
C THR A 57 -26.09 6.65 -18.03
N LEU A 58 -25.12 6.07 -18.75
CA LEU A 58 -23.76 5.85 -18.27
C LEU A 58 -22.80 6.76 -19.04
N ASP A 59 -22.70 8.00 -18.57
CA ASP A 59 -21.98 9.10 -19.22
C ASP A 59 -20.46 8.87 -19.35
N VAL A 60 -19.81 8.36 -18.29
CA VAL A 60 -18.40 7.92 -18.34
C VAL A 60 -18.11 6.76 -17.39
N CYS A 61 -17.31 5.80 -17.86
CA CYS A 61 -16.85 4.63 -17.11
C CYS A 61 -15.31 4.51 -17.19
N PRO A 62 -14.55 5.14 -16.26
CA PRO A 62 -13.10 5.08 -16.26
C PRO A 62 -12.56 3.88 -15.47
N PHE A 63 -11.50 3.27 -15.99
CA PHE A 63 -10.63 2.33 -15.30
C PHE A 63 -9.34 3.05 -14.88
N ILE A 64 -8.92 2.87 -13.64
CA ILE A 64 -7.82 3.64 -13.04
C ILE A 64 -6.88 2.68 -12.30
N PRO A 65 -5.56 2.74 -12.56
CA PRO A 65 -4.59 1.98 -11.78
C PRO A 65 -4.48 2.60 -10.38
N VAL A 66 -4.72 1.79 -9.35
CA VAL A 66 -4.52 2.19 -7.95
C VAL A 66 -3.20 1.61 -7.42
N ARG A 67 -3.01 0.29 -7.52
CA ARG A 67 -1.76 -0.34 -7.06
C ARG A 67 -1.53 -1.69 -7.74
N GLY A 68 -0.28 -1.98 -8.12
CA GLY A 68 0.10 -3.25 -8.73
C GLY A 68 -0.55 -3.54 -10.09
N VAL A 69 -1.03 -2.50 -10.77
CA VAL A 69 -1.68 -2.57 -12.10
C VAL A 69 -1.09 -1.46 -12.97
N SER A 70 -0.74 -1.81 -14.20
CA SER A 70 -0.23 -0.88 -15.22
C SER A 70 -1.36 -0.07 -15.88
N MET A 71 -1.00 1.02 -16.57
CA MET A 71 -1.97 1.74 -17.40
C MET A 71 -2.48 0.86 -18.56
N ASP A 72 -1.62 0.02 -19.13
CA ASP A 72 -1.94 -0.85 -20.28
C ASP A 72 -2.99 -1.90 -19.90
N GLU A 73 -2.90 -2.50 -18.71
CA GLU A 73 -3.95 -3.38 -18.18
C GLU A 73 -5.28 -2.65 -18.00
N CYS A 74 -5.25 -1.40 -17.50
CA CYS A 74 -6.46 -0.58 -17.41
C CYS A 74 -7.05 -0.24 -18.79
N VAL A 75 -6.21 -0.04 -19.82
CA VAL A 75 -6.65 0.14 -21.22
C VAL A 75 -7.33 -1.12 -21.74
N LEU A 76 -6.75 -2.31 -21.50
CA LEU A 76 -7.37 -3.58 -21.86
C LEU A 76 -8.73 -3.79 -21.18
N CYS A 77 -8.86 -3.40 -19.91
CA CYS A 77 -10.15 -3.46 -19.19
C CYS A 77 -11.19 -2.49 -19.76
N ALA A 78 -10.79 -1.27 -20.14
CA ALA A 78 -11.68 -0.31 -20.80
C ALA A 78 -12.15 -0.81 -22.18
N GLN A 79 -11.25 -1.45 -22.94
CA GLN A 79 -11.59 -2.07 -24.23
C GLN A 79 -12.56 -3.23 -24.05
N ALA A 80 -12.27 -4.16 -23.14
CA ALA A 80 -13.13 -5.32 -22.85
C ALA A 80 -14.51 -4.92 -22.31
N PHE A 81 -14.58 -3.90 -21.46
CA PHE A 81 -15.85 -3.33 -21.00
C PHE A 81 -16.61 -2.65 -22.14
N GLY A 82 -15.94 -1.80 -22.93
CA GLY A 82 -16.58 -1.06 -24.02
C GLY A 82 -17.16 -1.96 -25.10
N GLN A 83 -16.41 -3.00 -25.49
CA GLN A 83 -16.88 -4.02 -26.43
C GLN A 83 -18.12 -4.74 -25.90
N ARG A 84 -18.06 -5.31 -24.68
CA ARG A 84 -19.18 -6.07 -24.10
C ARG A 84 -20.41 -5.20 -23.82
N LEU A 85 -20.23 -3.95 -23.39
CA LEU A 85 -21.34 -3.02 -23.18
C LEU A 85 -22.09 -2.74 -24.49
N ALA A 86 -21.35 -2.53 -25.57
CA ALA A 86 -21.91 -2.34 -26.90
C ALA A 86 -22.61 -3.61 -27.43
N GLU A 87 -22.00 -4.79 -27.27
CA GLU A 87 -22.57 -6.07 -27.71
C GLU A 87 -23.83 -6.47 -26.92
N GLU A 88 -23.87 -6.23 -25.61
CA GLU A 88 -24.99 -6.64 -24.75
C GLU A 88 -26.17 -5.65 -24.72
N LEU A 89 -25.95 -4.36 -25.04
CA LEU A 89 -26.96 -3.31 -24.96
C LEU A 89 -27.27 -2.58 -26.29
N ASP A 90 -26.50 -2.82 -27.36
CA ASP A 90 -26.63 -2.18 -28.69
C ASP A 90 -26.54 -0.63 -28.63
N VAL A 91 -25.56 -0.11 -27.87
CA VAL A 91 -25.35 1.34 -27.64
C VAL A 91 -24.00 1.82 -28.20
N PRO A 92 -23.90 3.09 -28.65
CA PRO A 92 -22.64 3.68 -29.09
C PRO A 92 -21.68 3.91 -27.91
N VAL A 93 -20.48 3.35 -28.02
CA VAL A 93 -19.41 3.49 -27.01
C VAL A 93 -18.15 4.11 -27.62
N TYR A 94 -17.61 5.12 -26.95
CA TYR A 94 -16.37 5.81 -27.32
C TYR A 94 -15.23 5.47 -26.36
N LEU A 95 -14.02 5.29 -26.89
CA LEU A 95 -12.81 5.15 -26.10
C LEU A 95 -12.15 6.51 -25.84
N TYR A 96 -11.82 6.80 -24.58
CA TYR A 96 -11.23 8.07 -24.16
C TYR A 96 -9.97 7.90 -23.28
N GLY A 97 -9.28 9.01 -22.99
CA GLY A 97 -8.08 8.99 -22.15
C GLY A 97 -6.92 8.27 -22.85
N GLU A 98 -6.20 7.43 -22.10
CA GLU A 98 -5.12 6.60 -22.65
C GLU A 98 -5.63 5.40 -23.48
N ALA A 99 -6.94 5.12 -23.46
CA ALA A 99 -7.55 4.11 -24.32
C ALA A 99 -8.02 4.67 -25.69
N ALA A 100 -7.95 6.00 -25.89
CA ALA A 100 -8.46 6.65 -27.10
C ALA A 100 -7.67 6.22 -28.35
N ARG A 101 -8.38 5.76 -29.39
CA ARG A 101 -7.76 5.39 -30.69
C ARG A 101 -7.32 6.59 -31.53
N THR A 102 -7.82 7.78 -31.24
CA THR A 102 -7.50 9.03 -31.94
C THR A 102 -7.30 10.17 -30.95
N ASP A 103 -6.35 11.07 -31.21
CA ASP A 103 -6.01 12.15 -30.28
C ASP A 103 -7.18 13.12 -30.03
N SER A 104 -8.09 13.27 -31.00
CA SER A 104 -9.33 14.06 -30.84
C SER A 104 -10.25 13.52 -29.73
N ARG A 105 -10.17 12.22 -29.41
CA ARG A 105 -10.98 11.54 -28.38
C ARG A 105 -10.27 11.39 -27.03
N ARG A 106 -9.00 11.79 -26.89
CA ARG A 106 -8.28 11.73 -25.59
C ARG A 106 -9.01 12.50 -24.49
N THR A 107 -9.60 13.66 -24.80
CA THR A 107 -10.28 14.50 -23.80
C THR A 107 -11.78 14.24 -23.74
N LEU A 108 -12.28 13.94 -22.54
CA LEU A 108 -13.71 13.71 -22.30
C LEU A 108 -14.62 14.89 -22.70
N PRO A 109 -14.25 16.18 -22.48
CA PRO A 109 -15.04 17.32 -22.96
C PRO A 109 -15.17 17.39 -24.49
N ALA A 110 -14.18 16.90 -25.26
CA ALA A 110 -14.30 16.87 -26.73
C ALA A 110 -15.37 15.85 -27.17
N ILE A 111 -15.39 14.66 -26.56
CA ILE A 111 -16.42 13.65 -26.84
C ILE A 111 -17.81 14.18 -26.43
N ARG A 112 -17.92 14.82 -25.25
CA ARG A 112 -19.14 15.44 -24.73
C ARG A 112 -19.54 16.74 -25.41
N ALA A 113 -18.81 17.24 -26.41
CA ALA A 113 -19.17 18.49 -27.08
C ALA A 113 -20.57 18.39 -27.72
N GLY A 114 -21.49 19.25 -27.28
CA GLY A 114 -22.90 19.23 -27.68
C GLY A 114 -23.80 18.29 -26.85
N GLU A 115 -23.24 17.62 -25.85
CA GLU A 115 -23.97 16.79 -24.87
C GLU A 115 -24.86 15.71 -25.52
N TYR A 116 -25.89 15.27 -24.80
CA TYR A 116 -26.86 14.28 -25.27
C TYR A 116 -27.62 14.78 -26.52
N GLU A 117 -27.97 16.06 -26.55
CA GLU A 117 -28.77 16.69 -27.60
C GLU A 117 -28.08 16.72 -28.98
N ALA A 118 -26.74 16.67 -29.04
CA ALA A 118 -26.01 16.61 -30.29
C ALA A 118 -25.86 15.18 -30.85
N LEU A 119 -26.04 14.12 -30.04
CA LEU A 119 -25.82 12.73 -30.46
C LEU A 119 -26.60 12.31 -31.72
N PRO A 120 -27.90 12.67 -31.90
CA PRO A 120 -28.65 12.31 -33.11
C PRO A 120 -28.02 12.83 -34.42
N LYS A 121 -27.26 13.93 -34.35
CA LYS A 121 -26.51 14.49 -35.48
C LYS A 121 -25.08 13.96 -35.55
N LYS A 122 -24.37 13.90 -34.40
CA LYS A 122 -22.99 13.43 -34.33
C LYS A 122 -22.85 12.00 -34.84
N LEU A 123 -23.74 11.09 -34.42
CA LEU A 123 -23.69 9.68 -34.82
C LEU A 123 -23.88 9.44 -36.33
N GLN A 124 -24.39 10.42 -37.09
CA GLN A 124 -24.50 10.35 -38.55
C GLN A 124 -23.20 10.74 -39.27
N GLN A 125 -22.23 11.32 -38.56
CA GLN A 125 -20.96 11.80 -39.13
C GLN A 125 -19.87 10.72 -39.01
N ALA A 126 -19.18 10.40 -40.11
CA ALA A 126 -18.14 9.37 -40.13
C ALA A 126 -16.99 9.63 -39.13
N GLU A 127 -16.64 10.90 -38.88
CA GLU A 127 -15.66 11.32 -37.87
C GLU A 127 -16.05 10.93 -36.42
N TRP A 128 -17.35 10.79 -36.16
CA TRP A 128 -17.94 10.45 -34.86
C TRP A 128 -18.45 9.01 -34.81
N ALA A 129 -18.06 8.15 -35.75
CA ALA A 129 -18.33 6.70 -35.66
C ALA A 129 -17.79 6.15 -34.31
N PRO A 130 -18.60 5.44 -33.51
CA PRO A 130 -18.19 4.98 -32.20
C PRO A 130 -17.06 3.93 -32.29
N ASP A 131 -16.30 3.78 -31.20
CA ASP A 131 -15.19 2.82 -31.14
C ASP A 131 -15.69 1.36 -30.98
N PHE A 132 -16.87 1.20 -30.37
CA PHE A 132 -17.65 -0.03 -30.32
C PHE A 132 -19.15 0.28 -30.42
N GLY A 133 -19.93 -0.68 -30.94
CA GLY A 133 -21.39 -0.57 -31.07
C GLY A 133 -21.86 0.13 -32.34
N PRO A 134 -23.18 0.19 -32.55
CA PRO A 134 -23.77 0.82 -33.72
C PRO A 134 -23.67 2.35 -33.66
N SER A 135 -23.69 3.00 -34.81
CA SER A 135 -23.91 4.46 -34.92
C SER A 135 -25.40 4.83 -34.88
N SER A 136 -26.23 4.03 -34.19
CA SER A 136 -27.64 4.32 -33.95
C SER A 136 -27.79 5.16 -32.68
N PHE A 137 -28.77 6.07 -32.68
CA PHE A 137 -29.11 6.84 -31.49
C PHE A 137 -30.15 6.07 -30.66
N VAL A 138 -29.85 5.83 -29.37
CA VAL A 138 -30.73 5.14 -28.43
C VAL A 138 -31.28 6.15 -27.41
N PRO A 139 -32.54 6.62 -27.52
CA PRO A 139 -33.06 7.72 -26.69
C PRO A 139 -33.08 7.43 -25.18
N SER A 140 -33.22 6.16 -24.78
CA SER A 140 -33.18 5.77 -23.37
C SER A 140 -31.77 5.72 -22.76
N TRP A 141 -30.72 5.90 -23.58
CA TRP A 141 -29.33 5.74 -23.15
C TRP A 141 -28.38 6.87 -23.55
N GLY A 142 -28.52 7.44 -24.75
CA GLY A 142 -27.50 8.32 -25.32
C GLY A 142 -26.24 7.55 -25.73
N ALA A 143 -25.07 8.01 -25.33
CA ALA A 143 -23.78 7.35 -25.60
C ALA A 143 -22.92 7.23 -24.33
N THR A 144 -21.99 6.26 -24.31
CA THR A 144 -21.08 6.03 -23.18
C THR A 144 -19.62 6.28 -23.57
N ALA A 145 -18.87 6.99 -22.74
CA ALA A 145 -17.40 7.01 -22.82
C ALA A 145 -16.81 5.98 -21.84
N THR A 146 -15.85 5.16 -22.28
CA THR A 146 -15.03 4.35 -21.38
C THR A 146 -13.55 4.50 -21.73
N GLY A 147 -12.66 4.29 -20.76
CA GLY A 147 -11.25 4.55 -20.99
C GLY A 147 -10.39 4.33 -19.76
N ALA A 148 -9.08 4.38 -19.97
CA ALA A 148 -8.10 4.36 -18.90
C ALA A 148 -7.53 5.76 -18.66
N ARG A 149 -7.25 6.09 -17.40
CA ARG A 149 -6.58 7.35 -17.02
C ARG A 149 -5.92 7.24 -15.66
N LYS A 150 -4.98 8.15 -15.38
CA LYS A 150 -4.45 8.34 -14.02
C LYS A 150 -5.55 8.72 -13.02
N PHE A 151 -5.26 8.50 -11.74
CA PHE A 151 -6.14 8.87 -10.65
C PHE A 151 -6.38 10.38 -10.65
N LEU A 152 -7.65 10.79 -10.56
CA LEU A 152 -8.05 12.20 -10.57
C LEU A 152 -8.54 12.55 -9.17
N ILE A 153 -7.93 13.56 -8.56
CA ILE A 153 -8.32 14.05 -7.25
C ILE A 153 -9.13 15.33 -7.42
N ALA A 154 -10.39 15.30 -7.02
CA ALA A 154 -11.24 16.49 -6.96
C ALA A 154 -10.99 17.22 -5.63
N PHE A 155 -10.50 18.45 -5.72
CA PHE A 155 -9.97 19.23 -4.59
C PHE A 155 -10.47 20.67 -4.68
N ASN A 156 -11.29 21.07 -3.72
CA ASN A 156 -11.91 22.39 -3.65
C ASN A 156 -11.22 23.21 -2.55
N ILE A 157 -10.71 24.39 -2.87
CA ILE A 157 -10.09 25.31 -1.90
C ILE A 157 -11.12 26.38 -1.53
N ASN A 158 -11.33 26.60 -0.24
CA ASN A 158 -12.36 27.50 0.28
C ASN A 158 -11.86 28.94 0.41
N LEU A 159 -12.67 29.91 0.01
CA LEU A 159 -12.36 31.34 0.06
C LEU A 159 -13.54 32.14 0.60
N LEU A 160 -13.30 33.04 1.55
CA LEU A 160 -14.29 34.09 1.88
C LEU A 160 -14.17 35.22 0.85
N SER A 161 -14.76 34.99 -0.33
CA SER A 161 -14.70 35.88 -1.48
C SER A 161 -15.96 35.77 -2.35
N THR A 162 -16.04 36.52 -3.45
CA THR A 162 -17.09 36.34 -4.45
C THR A 162 -16.77 35.21 -5.43
N LYS A 163 -17.81 34.71 -6.12
CA LYS A 163 -17.68 33.71 -7.19
C LYS A 163 -16.69 34.16 -8.27
N GLU A 164 -16.72 35.43 -8.64
CA GLU A 164 -15.90 36.04 -9.70
C GLU A 164 -14.42 36.09 -9.28
N GLN A 165 -14.15 36.37 -8.00
CA GLN A 165 -12.80 36.36 -7.44
C GLN A 165 -12.23 34.95 -7.37
N ALA A 166 -13.00 33.97 -6.87
CA ALA A 166 -12.61 32.57 -6.93
C ALA A 166 -12.40 32.09 -8.37
N HIS A 167 -13.23 32.53 -9.32
CA HIS A 167 -13.08 32.15 -10.73
C HIS A 167 -11.86 32.78 -11.37
N ARG A 168 -11.52 34.02 -11.01
CA ARG A 168 -10.25 34.68 -11.39
C ARG A 168 -9.03 33.90 -10.91
N ILE A 169 -9.03 33.39 -9.68
CA ILE A 169 -7.93 32.57 -9.15
C ILE A 169 -7.86 31.22 -9.89
N ALA A 170 -8.98 30.54 -10.08
CA ALA A 170 -9.04 29.29 -10.85
C ALA A 170 -8.52 29.45 -12.29
N LEU A 171 -8.81 30.58 -12.95
CA LEU A 171 -8.29 30.96 -14.27
C LEU A 171 -6.79 31.19 -14.30
N ASN A 172 -6.18 31.67 -13.21
CA ASN A 172 -4.73 31.87 -13.12
C ASN A 172 -3.99 30.54 -12.86
N LEU A 173 -4.60 29.63 -12.10
CA LEU A 173 -3.98 28.37 -11.69
C LEU A 173 -4.09 27.26 -12.75
N ARG A 174 -5.28 27.03 -13.32
CA ARG A 174 -5.54 25.88 -14.21
C ARG A 174 -4.70 25.91 -15.49
N GLU A 175 -4.32 24.74 -16.02
CA GLU A 175 -3.40 24.63 -17.16
C GLU A 175 -3.88 25.39 -18.42
N GLN A 176 -5.17 25.32 -18.73
CA GLN A 176 -5.80 26.04 -19.85
C GLN A 176 -5.75 27.57 -19.69
N GLY A 177 -5.58 28.05 -18.46
CA GLY A 177 -5.58 29.46 -18.11
C GLY A 177 -6.85 30.20 -18.55
N ARG A 178 -6.64 31.38 -19.14
CA ARG A 178 -7.68 32.28 -19.68
C ARG A 178 -7.96 32.07 -21.18
N GLY A 179 -7.12 31.30 -21.87
CA GLY A 179 -7.18 31.08 -23.31
C GLY A 179 -5.88 30.45 -23.80
N LYS A 180 -5.82 30.08 -25.09
CA LYS A 180 -4.65 29.38 -25.67
C LYS A 180 -3.34 30.16 -25.50
N ASP A 181 -3.41 31.49 -25.57
CA ASP A 181 -2.25 32.39 -25.50
C ASP A 181 -1.89 32.84 -24.07
N GLN A 182 -2.71 32.46 -23.07
CA GLN A 182 -2.52 32.80 -21.66
C GLN A 182 -2.80 31.55 -20.79
N PRO A 183 -1.92 30.53 -20.82
CA PRO A 183 -2.02 29.35 -19.98
C PRO A 183 -1.81 29.72 -18.51
N GLY A 184 -2.37 28.91 -17.60
CA GLY A 184 -2.21 29.09 -16.17
C GLY A 184 -0.93 28.46 -15.63
N ARG A 185 -0.71 28.65 -14.33
CA ARG A 185 0.55 28.34 -13.64
C ARG A 185 0.78 26.84 -13.41
N LEU A 186 -0.28 26.07 -13.17
CA LEU A 186 -0.21 24.66 -12.79
C LEU A 186 -0.50 23.73 -13.98
N LYS A 187 0.37 22.74 -14.19
CA LYS A 187 0.20 21.70 -15.21
C LYS A 187 -0.69 20.57 -14.68
N LYS A 188 -1.44 19.91 -15.57
CA LYS A 188 -2.36 18.81 -15.20
C LYS A 188 -3.41 19.20 -14.15
N VAL A 189 -3.71 20.49 -13.99
CA VAL A 189 -4.78 21.00 -13.14
C VAL A 189 -5.87 21.62 -14.02
N GLN A 190 -7.10 21.14 -13.87
CA GLN A 190 -8.29 21.83 -14.38
C GLN A 190 -9.02 22.48 -13.21
N GLY A 191 -9.78 23.55 -13.46
CA GLY A 191 -10.54 24.18 -12.39
C GLY A 191 -11.45 25.32 -12.82
N ILE A 192 -12.38 25.65 -11.92
CA ILE A 192 -13.35 26.74 -12.02
C ILE A 192 -13.60 27.33 -10.63
N GLY A 193 -13.87 28.63 -10.56
CA GLY A 193 -14.48 29.22 -9.38
C GLY A 193 -15.98 29.05 -9.40
N TRP A 194 -16.54 28.67 -8.26
CA TRP A 194 -17.98 28.54 -8.01
C TRP A 194 -18.32 29.02 -6.58
N TYR A 195 -19.61 29.03 -6.25
CA TYR A 195 -20.12 29.49 -4.97
C TYR A 195 -21.05 28.43 -4.39
N LEU A 196 -21.00 28.25 -3.07
CA LEU A 196 -21.67 27.16 -2.37
C LEU A 196 -22.67 27.75 -1.38
N ASP A 197 -23.90 27.96 -1.85
CA ASP A 197 -24.94 28.75 -1.18
C ASP A 197 -25.24 28.24 0.25
N GLU A 198 -25.30 26.91 0.44
CA GLU A 198 -25.53 26.28 1.75
C GLU A 198 -24.49 26.63 2.82
N LYS A 199 -23.30 27.09 2.40
CA LYS A 199 -22.19 27.46 3.28
C LYS A 199 -21.82 28.94 3.20
N ASN A 200 -22.50 29.72 2.34
CA ASN A 200 -22.24 31.14 2.09
C ASN A 200 -20.73 31.41 1.81
N LEU A 201 -20.16 30.59 0.91
CA LEU A 201 -18.71 30.44 0.73
C LEU A 201 -18.35 30.25 -0.76
N ALA A 202 -17.30 30.93 -1.23
CA ALA A 202 -16.75 30.70 -2.56
C ALA A 202 -15.70 29.58 -2.55
N GLN A 203 -15.55 28.90 -3.67
CA GLN A 203 -14.56 27.82 -3.82
C GLN A 203 -13.83 27.93 -5.16
N VAL A 204 -12.51 27.70 -5.12
CA VAL A 204 -11.72 27.30 -6.29
C VAL A 204 -11.81 25.78 -6.38
N SER A 205 -12.70 25.28 -7.23
CA SER A 205 -12.83 23.84 -7.50
C SER A 205 -11.80 23.40 -8.51
N THR A 206 -11.00 22.39 -8.18
CA THR A 206 -9.93 21.88 -9.04
C THR A 206 -10.00 20.36 -9.19
N ASN A 207 -9.57 19.89 -10.35
CA ASN A 207 -9.31 18.49 -10.63
C ASN A 207 -7.81 18.36 -10.91
N LEU A 208 -7.08 17.69 -10.02
CA LEU A 208 -5.71 17.26 -10.26
C LEU A 208 -5.80 16.01 -11.16
N LEU A 209 -5.42 16.15 -12.42
CA LEU A 209 -5.42 15.06 -13.41
C LEU A 209 -4.23 14.11 -13.21
N ASP A 210 -3.15 14.61 -12.60
CA ASP A 210 -1.95 13.86 -12.27
C ASP A 210 -1.29 14.50 -11.03
N PHE A 211 -1.51 13.89 -9.85
CA PHE A 211 -1.02 14.42 -8.58
C PHE A 211 0.50 14.31 -8.41
N GLU A 212 1.18 13.56 -9.29
CA GLU A 212 2.65 13.43 -9.29
C GLU A 212 3.32 14.55 -10.08
N VAL A 213 2.60 15.15 -11.03
CA VAL A 213 3.05 16.33 -11.79
C VAL A 213 2.70 17.63 -11.06
N THR A 214 1.58 17.67 -10.34
CA THR A 214 1.23 18.80 -9.47
C THR A 214 0.48 18.28 -8.25
N ALA A 215 1.12 18.36 -7.09
CA ALA A 215 0.65 17.77 -5.85
C ALA A 215 -0.41 18.63 -5.14
N LEU A 216 -1.16 18.01 -4.23
CA LEU A 216 -2.23 18.65 -3.45
C LEU A 216 -1.75 19.91 -2.72
N HIS A 217 -0.58 19.85 -2.08
CA HIS A 217 0.01 20.98 -1.38
C HIS A 217 0.36 22.13 -2.36
N THR A 218 0.85 21.82 -3.57
CA THR A 218 1.17 22.83 -4.58
C THR A 218 -0.07 23.61 -5.03
N VAL A 219 -1.19 22.91 -5.28
CA VAL A 219 -2.46 23.57 -5.64
C VAL A 219 -2.97 24.46 -4.50
N TYR A 220 -2.91 23.97 -3.26
CA TYR A 220 -3.37 24.73 -2.09
C TYR A 220 -2.51 25.98 -1.82
N GLU A 221 -1.20 25.81 -1.75
CA GLU A 221 -0.23 26.88 -1.48
C GLU A 221 -0.27 27.98 -2.56
N GLU A 222 -0.39 27.60 -3.83
CA GLU A 222 -0.52 28.59 -4.90
C GLU A 222 -1.90 29.26 -4.93
N THR A 223 -2.96 28.57 -4.50
CA THR A 223 -4.27 29.22 -4.26
C THR A 223 -4.18 30.22 -3.11
N CYS A 224 -3.48 29.88 -2.02
CA CYS A 224 -3.20 30.79 -0.91
C CYS A 224 -2.43 32.03 -1.36
N ARG A 225 -1.42 31.87 -2.21
CA ARG A 225 -0.64 32.98 -2.77
C ARG A 225 -1.50 33.91 -3.64
N GLU A 226 -2.21 33.37 -4.63
CA GLU A 226 -3.09 34.16 -5.51
C GLU A 226 -4.21 34.87 -4.73
N ALA A 227 -4.71 34.24 -3.66
CA ALA A 227 -5.70 34.85 -2.77
C ALA A 227 -5.10 35.99 -1.92
N GLN A 228 -3.89 35.82 -1.39
CA GLN A 228 -3.15 36.86 -0.65
C GLN A 228 -2.86 38.09 -1.51
N GLU A 229 -2.52 37.91 -2.79
CA GLU A 229 -2.33 39.03 -3.75
C GLU A 229 -3.63 39.85 -3.98
N LEU A 230 -4.79 39.27 -3.68
CA LEU A 230 -6.11 39.92 -3.73
C LEU A 230 -6.66 40.29 -2.34
N SER A 231 -5.89 40.11 -1.26
CA SER A 231 -6.31 40.28 0.13
C SER A 231 -7.52 39.43 0.54
N LEU A 232 -7.63 38.21 -0.02
CA LEU A 232 -8.72 37.26 0.24
C LEU A 232 -8.23 36.11 1.16
N PRO A 233 -8.97 35.75 2.22
CA PRO A 233 -8.57 34.67 3.11
C PRO A 233 -8.98 33.30 2.56
N VAL A 234 -8.04 32.35 2.55
CA VAL A 234 -8.30 30.92 2.37
C VAL A 234 -8.73 30.30 3.70
N VAL A 235 -9.80 29.52 3.70
CA VAL A 235 -10.40 28.91 4.91
C VAL A 235 -10.49 27.39 4.79
N GLY A 236 -9.33 26.78 4.53
CA GLY A 236 -9.18 25.33 4.35
C GLY A 236 -9.64 24.84 2.97
N SER A 237 -9.92 23.54 2.88
CA SER A 237 -10.25 22.88 1.62
C SER A 237 -11.11 21.63 1.84
N GLN A 238 -11.57 21.04 0.74
CA GLN A 238 -12.36 19.81 0.73
C GLN A 238 -11.88 18.91 -0.40
N LEU A 239 -11.50 17.68 -0.05
CA LEU A 239 -11.43 16.59 -1.02
C LEU A 239 -12.85 16.10 -1.32
N VAL A 240 -13.16 15.84 -2.59
CA VAL A 240 -14.44 15.26 -3.03
C VAL A 240 -14.19 13.83 -3.51
N GLY A 241 -14.93 12.86 -2.95
CA GLY A 241 -14.69 11.45 -3.22
C GLY A 241 -13.47 10.89 -2.47
N LEU A 242 -12.68 10.05 -3.13
CA LEU A 242 -11.55 9.32 -2.55
C LEU A 242 -10.20 9.92 -2.97
N VAL A 243 -9.15 9.60 -2.21
CA VAL A 243 -7.78 10.06 -2.45
C VAL A 243 -6.79 8.89 -2.30
N PRO A 244 -5.74 8.79 -3.14
CA PRO A 244 -4.65 7.84 -2.92
C PRO A 244 -3.81 8.25 -1.72
N LEU A 245 -3.37 7.29 -0.91
CA LEU A 245 -2.50 7.50 0.25
C LEU A 245 -1.24 8.29 -0.14
N LYS A 246 -0.61 7.92 -1.27
CA LYS A 246 0.59 8.60 -1.79
C LYS A 246 0.39 10.11 -1.94
N ALA A 247 -0.75 10.57 -2.44
CA ALA A 247 -0.99 12.00 -2.64
C ALA A 247 -1.03 12.80 -1.32
N LEU A 248 -1.44 12.17 -0.23
CA LEU A 248 -1.36 12.76 1.12
C LEU A 248 0.05 12.64 1.71
N LEU A 249 0.75 11.53 1.51
CA LEU A 249 2.11 11.35 2.03
C LEU A 249 3.12 12.27 1.33
N ASP A 250 3.00 12.48 0.01
CA ASP A 250 3.80 13.45 -0.75
C ASP A 250 3.57 14.88 -0.22
N ALA A 251 2.33 15.22 0.18
CA ALA A 251 2.03 16.48 0.87
C ALA A 251 2.57 16.55 2.30
N ALA A 252 2.60 15.43 3.04
CA ALA A 252 3.17 15.39 4.38
C ALA A 252 4.69 15.60 4.35
N ALA A 253 5.38 15.01 3.36
CA ALA A 253 6.81 15.20 3.15
C ALA A 253 7.13 16.69 2.90
N PHE A 254 6.38 17.34 2.00
CA PHE A 254 6.53 18.78 1.72
C PHE A 254 6.39 19.66 2.97
N TYR A 255 5.34 19.46 3.78
CA TYR A 255 5.17 20.27 5.00
C TYR A 255 6.22 19.95 6.07
N CYS A 256 6.66 18.69 6.19
CA CYS A 256 7.76 18.33 7.09
C CYS A 256 9.08 19.01 6.69
N GLU A 257 9.39 19.08 5.39
CA GLU A 257 10.58 19.77 4.88
C GLU A 257 10.46 21.29 5.08
N LYS A 258 9.37 21.89 4.60
CA LYS A 258 9.10 23.34 4.67
C LYS A 258 9.11 23.90 6.10
N GLU A 259 8.65 23.11 7.07
CA GLU A 259 8.52 23.52 8.48
C GLU A 259 9.59 22.89 9.41
N ASN A 260 10.56 22.16 8.85
CA ASN A 260 11.62 21.46 9.60
C ASN A 260 11.06 20.56 10.72
N LEU A 261 10.01 19.79 10.41
CA LEU A 261 9.38 18.84 11.31
C LEU A 261 9.95 17.43 11.12
N PHE A 262 9.94 16.65 12.20
CA PHE A 262 10.31 15.24 12.16
C PHE A 262 9.14 14.38 12.62
N ILE A 263 8.39 13.85 11.66
CA ILE A 263 7.22 13.01 11.89
C ILE A 263 7.44 11.65 11.20
N LEU A 264 7.40 10.58 11.99
CA LEU A 264 7.64 9.21 11.53
C LEU A 264 6.36 8.39 11.37
N GLU A 265 5.36 8.61 12.22
CA GLU A 265 4.10 7.86 12.17
C GLU A 265 3.24 8.32 10.99
N GLU A 266 2.75 7.37 10.20
CA GLU A 266 1.91 7.64 9.02
C GLU A 266 0.61 8.38 9.39
N GLU A 267 -0.04 7.96 10.49
CA GLU A 267 -1.24 8.62 11.01
C GLU A 267 -0.97 10.08 11.40
N GLN A 268 0.21 10.37 11.97
CA GLN A 268 0.60 11.74 12.32
C GLN A 268 0.92 12.58 11.07
N ARG A 269 1.52 11.97 10.03
CA ARG A 269 1.74 12.61 8.72
C ARG A 269 0.43 12.99 8.05
N ILE A 270 -0.55 12.08 8.04
CA ILE A 270 -1.90 12.36 7.53
C ILE A 270 -2.56 13.47 8.35
N ARG A 271 -2.46 13.42 9.69
CA ARG A 271 -3.00 14.46 10.58
C ARG A 271 -2.38 15.84 10.34
N LEU A 272 -1.07 15.92 10.08
CA LEU A 272 -0.41 17.16 9.68
C LEU A 272 -1.04 17.73 8.40
N VAL A 273 -1.21 16.90 7.36
CA VAL A 273 -1.76 17.33 6.06
C VAL A 273 -3.22 17.76 6.17
N VAL A 274 -4.05 17.01 6.91
CA VAL A 274 -5.43 17.39 7.23
C VAL A 274 -5.48 18.78 7.86
N SER A 275 -4.61 19.04 8.84
CA SER A 275 -4.52 20.34 9.51
C SER A 275 -3.97 21.47 8.62
N ARG A 276 -2.98 21.20 7.76
CA ARG A 276 -2.35 22.23 6.91
C ARG A 276 -3.23 22.64 5.72
N LEU A 277 -3.87 21.68 5.08
CA LEU A 277 -4.81 21.93 3.98
C LEU A 277 -6.22 22.27 4.49
N GLY A 278 -6.52 22.05 5.78
CA GLY A 278 -7.85 22.23 6.35
C GLY A 278 -8.91 21.32 5.72
N LEU A 279 -8.58 20.04 5.49
CA LEU A 279 -9.42 19.06 4.79
C LEU A 279 -10.76 18.76 5.50
N ASP A 280 -10.85 19.11 6.78
CA ASP A 280 -11.98 18.93 7.68
C ASP A 280 -12.90 20.18 7.77
N SER A 281 -12.58 21.25 7.03
CA SER A 281 -13.24 22.56 7.10
C SER A 281 -14.75 22.56 6.85
N LEU A 282 -15.26 21.70 5.96
CA LEU A 282 -16.70 21.61 5.63
C LEU A 282 -17.39 20.39 6.25
N CYS A 283 -16.64 19.31 6.48
CA CYS A 283 -17.08 18.08 7.13
C CYS A 283 -15.84 17.31 7.63
N PRO A 284 -15.93 16.54 8.73
CA PRO A 284 -14.79 15.79 9.25
C PRO A 284 -14.13 14.88 8.22
N PHE A 285 -12.80 14.95 8.10
CA PHE A 285 -12.04 14.05 7.24
C PHE A 285 -11.70 12.76 8.00
N SER A 286 -12.38 11.65 7.69
CA SER A 286 -12.08 10.31 8.22
C SER A 286 -11.10 9.57 7.29
N PRO A 287 -9.80 9.42 7.61
CA PRO A 287 -8.83 8.83 6.67
C PRO A 287 -9.22 7.41 6.23
N LYS A 288 -9.76 6.62 7.15
CA LYS A 288 -10.18 5.21 6.93
C LYS A 288 -11.32 5.07 5.91
N GLU A 289 -12.09 6.12 5.67
CA GLU A 289 -13.23 6.14 4.74
C GLU A 289 -12.93 6.89 3.43
N ARG A 290 -11.78 7.58 3.35
CA ARG A 290 -11.45 8.51 2.26
C ARG A 290 -10.18 8.11 1.51
N ILE A 291 -9.28 7.36 2.14
CA ILE A 291 -8.06 6.81 1.54
C ILE A 291 -8.36 5.43 0.96
N ILE A 292 -8.01 5.22 -0.31
CA ILE A 292 -8.40 4.01 -1.08
C ILE A 292 -7.71 2.77 -0.53
N GLU A 293 -6.42 2.88 -0.24
CA GLU A 293 -5.56 1.82 0.29
C GLU A 293 -5.97 1.40 1.73
N TYR A 294 -6.74 2.24 2.44
CA TYR A 294 -7.34 1.91 3.73
C TYR A 294 -8.74 1.30 3.62
N LEU A 295 -9.50 1.67 2.59
CA LEU A 295 -10.82 1.08 2.26
C LEU A 295 -10.68 -0.33 1.69
N VAL A 296 -9.69 -0.53 0.83
CA VAL A 296 -9.34 -1.81 0.21
C VAL A 296 -7.91 -2.17 0.66
N PRO A 297 -7.72 -2.54 1.95
CA PRO A 297 -6.44 -3.02 2.42
C PRO A 297 -6.09 -4.33 1.72
N GLU A 298 -4.80 -4.65 1.64
CA GLU A 298 -4.30 -5.87 1.00
C GLU A 298 -4.99 -7.11 1.56
N ARG A 299 -5.82 -7.75 0.73
CA ARG A 299 -6.36 -9.07 0.99
C ARG A 299 -5.71 -10.08 0.06
N GLY A 300 -4.43 -10.33 0.32
CA GLY A 300 -3.79 -11.56 -0.13
C GLY A 300 -4.59 -12.79 0.32
N PRO A 301 -4.46 -13.92 -0.39
CA PRO A 301 -5.17 -15.15 -0.02
C PRO A 301 -4.66 -15.66 1.33
N GLU A 302 -5.51 -15.47 2.34
CA GLU A 302 -5.23 -15.68 3.77
C GLU A 302 -4.23 -14.69 4.40
N ARG A 303 -4.30 -14.61 5.73
CA ARG A 303 -3.48 -13.70 6.54
C ARG A 303 -2.02 -14.14 6.49
N GLY A 304 -1.19 -13.36 5.79
CA GLY A 304 0.26 -13.57 5.69
C GLY A 304 0.93 -13.78 7.06
N LEU A 305 2.05 -14.49 7.05
CA LEU A 305 2.89 -14.80 8.22
C LEU A 305 3.20 -13.56 9.05
N GLY A 306 3.49 -12.42 8.40
CA GLY A 306 3.75 -11.14 9.06
C GLY A 306 2.57 -10.61 9.91
N SER A 307 1.36 -11.09 9.68
CA SER A 307 0.14 -10.72 10.43
C SER A 307 -0.27 -11.73 11.51
N LYS A 308 0.46 -12.85 11.64
CA LYS A 308 0.21 -13.86 12.68
C LYS A 308 0.81 -13.41 14.01
N SER A 309 0.26 -13.91 15.12
CA SER A 309 0.89 -13.71 16.43
C SER A 309 2.28 -14.36 16.46
N LEU A 310 3.24 -13.77 17.18
CA LEU A 310 4.60 -14.32 17.30
C LEU A 310 4.60 -15.81 17.72
N ARG A 311 3.71 -16.20 18.63
CA ARG A 311 3.53 -17.61 19.04
C ARG A 311 3.10 -18.51 17.88
N ALA A 312 2.20 -18.04 17.03
CA ALA A 312 1.73 -18.79 15.88
C ALA A 312 2.85 -18.90 14.82
N PHE A 313 3.54 -17.80 14.50
CA PHE A 313 4.68 -17.80 13.58
C PHE A 313 5.78 -18.80 14.01
N VAL A 314 6.21 -18.75 15.27
CA VAL A 314 7.22 -19.68 15.81
C VAL A 314 6.72 -21.13 15.78
N GLY A 315 5.45 -21.39 16.12
CA GLY A 315 4.86 -22.72 16.04
C GLY A 315 4.75 -23.27 14.62
N GLU A 316 4.59 -22.40 13.62
CA GLU A 316 4.48 -22.75 12.20
C GLU A 316 5.85 -23.00 11.57
N VAL A 317 6.88 -22.21 11.94
CA VAL A 317 8.30 -22.49 11.61
C VAL A 317 8.76 -23.83 12.19
N GLY A 318 8.29 -24.20 13.38
CA GLY A 318 8.57 -25.49 14.00
C GLY A 318 7.68 -26.65 13.53
N ALA A 319 6.73 -26.41 12.62
CA ALA A 319 5.81 -27.44 12.15
C ALA A 319 6.43 -28.34 11.08
N ARG A 320 5.80 -29.49 10.82
CA ARG A 320 6.16 -30.38 9.70
C ARG A 320 5.62 -29.83 8.36
N SER A 321 6.05 -28.63 7.99
CA SER A 321 5.75 -27.95 6.73
C SER A 321 7.04 -27.69 5.94
N ALA A 322 6.90 -27.24 4.69
CA ALA A 322 8.04 -26.84 3.86
C ALA A 322 8.26 -25.30 3.84
N ALA A 323 7.28 -24.54 4.33
CA ALA A 323 7.32 -23.10 4.57
C ALA A 323 6.38 -22.77 5.75
N PRO A 324 6.64 -21.72 6.56
CA PRO A 324 7.78 -20.80 6.52
C PRO A 324 9.12 -21.48 6.80
N GLY A 325 10.18 -20.99 6.16
CA GLY A 325 11.51 -21.59 6.17
C GLY A 325 12.62 -20.68 6.72
N GLY A 326 13.87 -21.06 6.46
CA GLY A 326 15.04 -20.31 6.92
C GLY A 326 15.12 -18.87 6.39
N GLY A 327 14.66 -18.61 5.16
CA GLY A 327 14.59 -17.26 4.60
C GLY A 327 13.59 -16.36 5.36
N SER A 328 12.39 -16.88 5.63
CA SER A 328 11.34 -16.23 6.42
C SER A 328 11.85 -15.86 7.83
N VAL A 329 12.59 -16.76 8.48
CA VAL A 329 13.20 -16.52 9.80
C VAL A 329 14.33 -15.49 9.72
N ALA A 330 15.17 -15.55 8.68
CA ALA A 330 16.23 -14.56 8.46
C ALA A 330 15.66 -13.14 8.26
N ALA A 331 14.57 -13.02 7.50
CA ALA A 331 13.85 -11.76 7.29
C ALA A 331 13.28 -11.21 8.60
N ALA A 332 12.63 -12.07 9.40
CA ALA A 332 12.12 -11.70 10.72
C ALA A 332 13.23 -11.26 11.70
N ALA A 333 14.36 -11.98 11.73
CA ALA A 333 15.52 -11.62 12.55
C ALA A 333 16.10 -10.25 12.15
N ALA A 334 16.29 -10.02 10.84
CA ALA A 334 16.75 -8.73 10.33
C ALA A 334 15.76 -7.59 10.65
N ALA A 335 14.45 -7.84 10.50
CA ALA A 335 13.40 -6.86 10.80
C ALA A 335 13.39 -6.44 12.27
N MET A 336 13.57 -7.39 13.20
CA MET A 336 13.74 -7.12 14.63
C MET A 336 15.04 -6.35 14.92
N GLY A 337 16.14 -6.69 14.25
CA GLY A 337 17.40 -5.95 14.39
C GLY A 337 17.29 -4.49 13.93
N ALA A 338 16.63 -4.26 12.80
CA ALA A 338 16.33 -2.91 12.33
C ALA A 338 15.35 -2.16 13.26
N ALA A 339 14.33 -2.84 13.80
CA ALA A 339 13.42 -2.25 14.78
C ALA A 339 14.14 -1.79 16.05
N LEU A 340 15.09 -2.58 16.57
CA LEU A 340 15.92 -2.20 17.71
C LEU A 340 16.82 -1.00 17.37
N GLY A 341 17.45 -0.95 16.19
CA GLY A 341 18.19 0.24 15.74
C GLY A 341 17.33 1.51 15.73
N SER A 342 16.11 1.43 15.20
CA SER A 342 15.12 2.52 15.24
C SER A 342 14.75 2.90 16.68
N MET A 343 14.51 1.92 17.55
CA MET A 343 14.21 2.13 18.97
C MET A 343 15.34 2.86 19.70
N VAL A 344 16.60 2.46 19.53
CA VAL A 344 17.75 3.12 20.19
C VAL A 344 17.88 4.58 19.73
N GLY A 345 17.66 4.85 18.45
CA GLY A 345 17.57 6.23 17.94
C GLY A 345 16.44 7.02 18.59
N LEU A 346 15.23 6.45 18.66
CA LEU A 346 14.06 7.08 19.31
C LEU A 346 14.25 7.30 20.82
N MET A 347 14.92 6.39 21.51
CA MET A 347 15.27 6.51 22.94
C MET A 347 16.36 7.57 23.21
N THR A 348 17.03 8.04 22.15
CA THR A 348 18.00 9.14 22.14
C THR A 348 17.34 10.46 21.68
N TYR A 349 16.40 10.41 20.74
CA TYR A 349 15.68 11.57 20.22
C TYR A 349 14.77 12.26 21.26
N GLY A 350 14.52 13.56 21.09
CA GLY A 350 13.51 14.33 21.83
C GLY A 350 13.78 14.59 23.33
N ARG A 351 14.82 13.99 23.93
CA ARG A 351 15.20 14.23 25.33
C ARG A 351 16.19 15.39 25.45
N ARG A 352 15.98 16.29 26.41
CA ARG A 352 16.84 17.47 26.65
C ARG A 352 18.33 17.14 26.75
N GLN A 353 18.70 16.02 27.39
CA GLN A 353 20.09 15.57 27.54
C GLN A 353 20.78 15.21 26.22
N PHE A 354 20.02 14.95 25.16
CA PHE A 354 20.49 14.55 23.83
C PHE A 354 20.18 15.60 22.75
N GLN A 355 19.78 16.83 23.14
CA GLN A 355 19.46 17.92 22.21
C GLN A 355 20.55 18.19 21.14
N PRO A 356 21.87 18.12 21.43
CA PRO A 356 22.91 18.27 20.40
C PRO A 356 22.90 17.18 19.32
N LEU A 357 22.24 16.04 19.57
CA LEU A 357 22.12 14.91 18.64
C LEU A 357 20.81 14.91 17.85
N ASP A 358 19.94 15.91 18.01
CA ASP A 358 18.60 15.93 17.38
C ASP A 358 18.69 15.73 15.86
N ALA A 359 19.51 16.54 15.17
CA ALA A 359 19.74 16.42 13.73
C ALA A 359 20.36 15.07 13.32
N THR A 360 21.24 14.51 14.15
CA THR A 360 21.84 13.18 13.94
C THR A 360 20.76 12.10 14.03
N MET A 361 19.91 12.12 15.06
CA MET A 361 18.82 11.15 15.23
C MET A 361 17.76 11.26 14.14
N ARG A 362 17.42 12.49 13.68
CA ARG A 362 16.53 12.71 12.53
C ARG A 362 17.03 12.03 11.26
N ARG A 363 18.35 11.94 11.05
CA ARG A 363 18.97 11.21 9.93
C ARG A 363 19.09 9.71 10.18
N LEU A 364 19.42 9.29 11.40
CA LEU A 364 19.71 7.88 11.71
C LEU A 364 18.46 7.01 11.88
N ILE A 365 17.35 7.54 12.41
CA ILE A 365 16.14 6.73 12.68
C ILE A 365 15.41 6.27 11.40
N PRO A 366 15.16 7.10 10.37
CA PRO A 366 14.35 6.70 9.22
C PRO A 366 14.86 5.45 8.47
N PRO A 367 16.16 5.31 8.15
CA PRO A 367 16.67 4.11 7.47
C PRO A 367 16.36 2.81 8.22
N PHE A 368 16.50 2.79 9.55
CA PHE A 368 16.15 1.63 10.37
C PHE A 368 14.65 1.32 10.35
N ARG A 369 13.81 2.35 10.40
CA ARG A 369 12.36 2.19 10.39
C ARG A 369 11.84 1.68 9.05
N GLU A 370 12.33 2.25 7.95
CA GLU A 370 12.01 1.85 6.58
C GLU A 370 12.50 0.42 6.30
N ALA A 371 13.74 0.10 6.70
CA ALA A 371 14.26 -1.25 6.60
C ALA A 371 13.47 -2.25 7.45
N SER A 372 13.07 -1.90 8.68
CA SER A 372 12.26 -2.79 9.53
C SER A 372 10.92 -3.15 8.86
N ALA A 373 10.23 -2.17 8.28
CA ALA A 373 9.00 -2.41 7.52
C ALA A 373 9.25 -3.27 6.26
N LYS A 374 10.28 -2.94 5.47
CA LYS A 374 10.66 -3.69 4.27
C LYS A 374 11.04 -5.15 4.58
N LEU A 375 11.88 -5.36 5.58
CA LEU A 375 12.33 -6.69 6.02
C LEU A 375 11.18 -7.52 6.59
N THR A 376 10.20 -6.89 7.25
CA THR A 376 8.97 -7.57 7.68
C THR A 376 8.17 -8.08 6.48
N ALA A 377 8.02 -7.27 5.42
CA ALA A 377 7.34 -7.70 4.19
C ALA A 377 8.05 -8.87 3.48
N LEU A 378 9.39 -8.95 3.56
CA LEU A 378 10.15 -10.07 2.99
C LEU A 378 9.87 -11.43 3.66
N VAL A 379 9.28 -11.45 4.87
CA VAL A 379 8.84 -12.70 5.51
C VAL A 379 7.74 -13.38 4.67
N ASP A 380 6.77 -12.60 4.20
CA ASP A 380 5.71 -13.08 3.34
C ASP A 380 6.22 -13.35 1.91
N SER A 381 7.09 -12.47 1.38
CA SER A 381 7.69 -12.66 0.04
C SER A 381 8.53 -13.94 -0.08
N ASP A 382 9.19 -14.40 0.99
CA ASP A 382 9.95 -15.65 1.02
C ASP A 382 9.02 -16.87 0.90
N ALA A 383 7.93 -16.88 1.68
CA ALA A 383 6.92 -17.93 1.62
C ALA A 383 6.19 -17.96 0.27
N GLU A 384 5.88 -16.79 -0.31
CA GLU A 384 5.29 -16.66 -1.64
C GLU A 384 6.23 -17.15 -2.75
N ALA A 385 7.52 -16.78 -2.70
CA ALA A 385 8.52 -17.23 -3.67
C ALA A 385 8.68 -18.77 -3.63
N PHE A 386 8.71 -19.34 -2.42
CA PHE A 386 8.77 -20.79 -2.24
C PHE A 386 7.49 -21.49 -2.71
N ALA A 387 6.31 -20.94 -2.41
CA ALA A 387 5.03 -21.46 -2.90
C ALA A 387 4.95 -21.44 -4.44
N ALA A 388 5.39 -20.36 -5.08
CA ALA A 388 5.47 -20.26 -6.54
C ALA A 388 6.41 -21.31 -7.16
N TYR A 389 7.53 -21.62 -6.51
CA TYR A 389 8.42 -22.71 -6.91
C TYR A 389 7.78 -24.10 -6.76
N LEU A 390 7.04 -24.35 -5.67
CA LEU A 390 6.28 -25.59 -5.48
C LEU A 390 5.20 -25.79 -6.56
N GLU A 391 4.46 -24.74 -6.93
CA GLU A 391 3.48 -24.81 -8.01
C GLU A 391 4.14 -25.04 -9.38
N ALA A 392 5.28 -24.38 -9.65
CA ALA A 392 6.06 -24.65 -10.86
C ALA A 392 6.53 -26.12 -10.95
N MET A 393 6.87 -26.75 -9.82
CA MET A 393 7.21 -28.17 -9.79
C MET A 393 6.03 -29.10 -10.15
N ARG A 394 4.79 -28.68 -9.86
CA ARG A 394 3.55 -29.44 -10.10
C ARG A 394 3.03 -29.35 -11.54
N LEU A 395 3.57 -28.43 -12.35
CA LEU A 395 3.15 -28.28 -13.75
C LEU A 395 3.29 -29.60 -14.55
N PRO A 396 2.42 -29.84 -15.55
CA PRO A 396 2.52 -30.96 -16.48
C PRO A 396 3.88 -31.07 -17.17
N LYS A 397 4.20 -32.28 -17.64
CA LYS A 397 5.52 -32.61 -18.23
C LYS A 397 5.43 -33.70 -19.31
N ASN A 398 4.26 -33.86 -19.93
CA ASN A 398 3.97 -34.94 -20.86
C ASN A 398 4.40 -34.56 -22.29
N THR A 399 4.08 -33.34 -22.74
CA THR A 399 4.50 -32.82 -24.06
C THR A 399 5.82 -32.04 -23.98
N PRO A 400 6.53 -31.81 -25.11
CA PRO A 400 7.68 -30.89 -25.15
C PRO A 400 7.33 -29.48 -24.67
N GLU A 401 6.21 -28.93 -25.13
CA GLU A 401 5.75 -27.57 -24.80
C GLU A 401 5.34 -27.44 -23.33
N GLU A 402 4.88 -28.52 -22.69
CA GLU A 402 4.69 -28.59 -21.24
C GLU A 402 6.02 -28.59 -20.49
N LYS A 403 7.01 -29.38 -20.94
CA LYS A 403 8.35 -29.44 -20.32
C LYS A 403 9.07 -28.10 -20.40
N ASP A 404 8.98 -27.40 -21.53
CA ASP A 404 9.60 -26.10 -21.73
C ASP A 404 8.95 -25.03 -20.84
N ARG A 405 7.61 -24.97 -20.83
CA ARG A 405 6.85 -24.07 -19.92
C ARG A 405 7.14 -24.35 -18.45
N ARG A 406 7.20 -25.62 -18.05
CA ARG A 406 7.56 -26.04 -16.68
C ARG A 406 8.98 -25.61 -16.32
N THR A 407 9.94 -25.77 -17.24
CA THR A 407 11.34 -25.40 -17.02
C THR A 407 11.50 -23.88 -16.88
N ALA A 408 10.82 -23.10 -17.74
CA ALA A 408 10.79 -21.65 -17.64
C ALA A 408 10.17 -21.18 -16.31
N ALA A 409 9.03 -21.77 -15.90
CA ALA A 409 8.37 -21.45 -14.64
C ALA A 409 9.23 -21.80 -13.40
N LEU A 410 9.99 -22.91 -13.46
CA LEU A 410 10.91 -23.31 -12.39
C LEU A 410 12.09 -22.35 -12.27
N GLN A 411 12.74 -21.99 -13.38
CA GLN A 411 13.83 -21.00 -13.38
C GLN A 411 13.35 -19.63 -12.87
N GLU A 412 12.12 -19.22 -13.21
CA GLU A 412 11.54 -17.97 -12.70
C GLU A 412 11.10 -18.04 -11.22
N GLY A 413 10.72 -19.23 -10.73
CA GLY A 413 10.55 -19.49 -9.31
C GLY A 413 11.89 -19.35 -8.55
N LEU A 414 12.95 -19.97 -9.06
CA LEU A 414 14.29 -19.90 -8.48
C LEU A 414 14.88 -18.49 -8.49
N ARG A 415 14.71 -17.72 -9.58
CA ARG A 415 15.12 -16.30 -9.63
C ARG A 415 14.45 -15.49 -8.52
N ARG A 416 13.15 -15.70 -8.27
CA ARG A 416 12.43 -15.04 -7.16
C ARG A 416 12.94 -15.51 -5.79
N ALA A 417 13.15 -16.81 -5.61
CA ALA A 417 13.71 -17.39 -4.38
C ALA A 417 15.14 -16.90 -4.07
N VAL A 418 15.96 -16.57 -5.07
CA VAL A 418 17.27 -15.90 -4.89
C VAL A 418 17.11 -14.39 -4.65
N SER A 419 16.16 -13.73 -5.31
CA SER A 419 15.99 -12.27 -5.24
C SER A 419 15.48 -11.77 -3.89
N VAL A 420 14.65 -12.54 -3.19
CA VAL A 420 14.12 -12.16 -1.87
C VAL A 420 15.23 -12.08 -0.80
N PRO A 421 16.05 -13.12 -0.54
CA PRO A 421 17.12 -13.00 0.43
C PRO A 421 18.28 -12.12 -0.05
N LEU A 422 18.52 -11.97 -1.37
CA LEU A 422 19.45 -10.95 -1.86
C LEU A 422 18.99 -9.54 -1.47
N THR A 423 17.70 -9.23 -1.63
CA THR A 423 17.10 -7.95 -1.22
C THR A 423 17.20 -7.74 0.29
N LEU A 424 17.07 -8.80 1.11
CA LEU A 424 17.30 -8.78 2.55
C LEU A 424 18.75 -8.34 2.86
N ALA A 425 19.73 -9.05 2.31
CA ALA A 425 21.16 -8.79 2.55
C ALA A 425 21.55 -7.36 2.17
N GLU A 426 21.10 -6.87 1.01
CA GLU A 426 21.38 -5.51 0.53
C GLU A 426 20.72 -4.43 1.40
N THR A 427 19.48 -4.69 1.86
CA THR A 427 18.78 -3.80 2.79
C THR A 427 19.53 -3.71 4.11
N VAL A 428 19.97 -4.83 4.69
CA VAL A 428 20.76 -4.82 5.94
C VAL A 428 22.13 -4.18 5.75
N ALA A 429 22.83 -4.44 4.64
CA ALA A 429 24.14 -3.86 4.37
C ALA A 429 24.11 -2.33 4.35
N SER A 430 23.03 -1.72 3.83
CA SER A 430 22.83 -0.26 3.86
C SER A 430 22.74 0.35 5.26
N LEU A 431 22.40 -0.44 6.28
CA LEU A 431 22.22 0.01 7.66
C LEU A 431 23.53 0.09 8.45
N TRP A 432 24.59 -0.64 8.05
CA TRP A 432 25.80 -0.74 8.86
C TRP A 432 26.47 0.61 9.17
N PRO A 433 26.60 1.58 8.23
CA PRO A 433 27.15 2.89 8.55
C PRO A 433 26.32 3.65 9.60
N ALA A 434 24.99 3.59 9.47
CA ALA A 434 24.07 4.21 10.42
C ALA A 434 24.14 3.54 11.81
N LEU A 435 24.30 2.22 11.86
CA LEU A 435 24.42 1.47 13.12
C LEU A 435 25.74 1.77 13.84
N GLN A 436 26.85 1.85 13.09
CA GLN A 436 28.16 2.23 13.63
C GLN A 436 28.16 3.65 14.20
N GLU A 437 27.44 4.59 13.57
CA GLU A 437 27.28 5.95 14.09
C GLU A 437 26.38 5.96 15.33
N LEU A 438 25.25 5.27 15.29
CA LEU A 438 24.34 5.12 16.43
C LEU A 438 25.03 4.47 17.63
N ALA A 439 25.97 3.54 17.42
CA ALA A 439 26.77 2.93 18.48
C ALA A 439 27.76 3.89 19.17
N ARG A 440 28.10 5.01 18.53
CA ARG A 440 29.00 6.03 19.11
C ARG A 440 28.26 7.13 19.87
N CYS A 441 27.02 7.44 19.49
CA CYS A 441 26.28 8.59 20.02
C CYS A 441 24.90 8.26 20.63
N GLY A 442 24.38 7.05 20.44
CA GLY A 442 23.11 6.61 20.99
C GLY A 442 23.12 6.52 22.51
N ASN A 443 21.92 6.50 23.10
CA ASN A 443 21.71 6.40 24.53
C ASN A 443 22.39 5.14 25.12
N LEU A 444 23.41 5.33 25.97
CA LEU A 444 24.18 4.24 26.59
C LEU A 444 23.32 3.25 27.39
N ALA A 445 22.17 3.69 27.90
CA ALA A 445 21.22 2.81 28.59
C ALA A 445 20.63 1.71 27.67
N CYS A 446 20.63 1.95 26.35
CA CYS A 446 20.18 1.01 25.33
C CYS A 446 21.33 0.20 24.69
N ARG A 447 22.48 0.08 25.37
CA ARG A 447 23.64 -0.67 24.86
C ARG A 447 23.32 -2.14 24.57
N SER A 448 22.54 -2.80 25.45
CA SER A 448 22.07 -4.17 25.24
C SER A 448 21.22 -4.29 23.98
N ASP A 449 20.29 -3.36 23.79
CA ASP A 449 19.36 -3.32 22.67
C ASP A 449 20.13 -3.20 21.34
N LEU A 450 21.16 -2.36 21.32
CA LEU A 450 22.00 -2.16 20.15
C LEU A 450 22.95 -3.34 19.86
N GLN A 451 23.42 -4.05 20.89
CA GLN A 451 24.20 -5.28 20.74
C GLN A 451 23.33 -6.40 20.13
N VAL A 452 22.08 -6.54 20.59
CA VAL A 452 21.11 -7.47 19.99
C VAL A 452 20.75 -7.03 18.58
N ALA A 453 20.57 -5.73 18.32
CA ALA A 453 20.32 -5.20 16.98
C ALA A 453 21.40 -5.63 15.97
N ALA A 454 22.68 -5.44 16.33
CA ALA A 454 23.81 -5.82 15.49
C ALA A 454 23.84 -7.32 15.20
N LYS A 455 23.66 -8.17 16.22
CA LYS A 455 23.67 -9.63 16.04
C LYS A 455 22.44 -10.16 15.29
N ALA A 456 21.28 -9.54 15.45
CA ALA A 456 20.07 -9.90 14.71
C ALA A 456 20.18 -9.55 13.21
N LEU A 457 20.76 -8.38 12.89
CA LEU A 457 21.08 -7.98 11.51
C LEU A 457 22.12 -8.91 10.87
N GLU A 458 23.20 -9.23 11.57
CA GLU A 458 24.24 -10.18 11.13
C GLU A 458 23.64 -11.58 10.86
N THR A 459 22.81 -12.08 11.77
CA THR A 459 22.08 -13.36 11.62
C THR A 459 21.15 -13.35 10.41
N GLY A 460 20.50 -12.21 10.14
CA GLY A 460 19.67 -12.03 8.95
C GLY A 460 20.48 -12.16 7.65
N VAL A 461 21.66 -11.55 7.58
CA VAL A 461 22.56 -11.66 6.42
C VAL A 461 23.13 -13.07 6.28
N PHE A 462 23.50 -13.72 7.39
CA PHE A 462 23.93 -15.12 7.42
C PHE A 462 22.84 -16.03 6.82
N GLY A 463 21.60 -15.91 7.30
CA GLY A 463 20.47 -16.66 6.75
C GLY A 463 20.22 -16.36 5.27
N ALA A 464 20.27 -15.08 4.87
CA ALA A 464 20.13 -14.70 3.47
C ALA A 464 21.19 -15.33 2.55
N TYR A 465 22.45 -15.35 2.98
CA TYR A 465 23.57 -15.91 2.22
C TYR A 465 23.35 -17.40 1.90
N PHE A 466 23.00 -18.22 2.88
CA PHE A 466 22.76 -19.65 2.65
C PHE A 466 21.49 -19.92 1.82
N ASN A 467 20.43 -19.11 1.97
CA ASN A 467 19.23 -19.22 1.12
C ASN A 467 19.51 -18.79 -0.34
N VAL A 468 20.38 -17.81 -0.58
CA VAL A 468 20.88 -17.47 -1.92
C VAL A 468 21.69 -18.64 -2.49
N LEU A 469 22.68 -19.16 -1.74
CA LEU A 469 23.56 -20.23 -2.21
C LEU A 469 22.82 -21.52 -2.57
N ILE A 470 21.83 -21.94 -1.79
CA ILE A 470 21.13 -23.20 -2.06
C ILE A 470 20.28 -23.11 -3.34
N ASN A 471 19.61 -21.98 -3.58
CA ASN A 471 18.80 -21.78 -4.78
C ASN A 471 19.65 -21.47 -6.04
N LEU A 472 20.81 -20.82 -5.90
CA LEU A 472 21.73 -20.55 -7.02
C LEU A 472 22.27 -21.82 -7.71
N ARG A 473 22.31 -22.96 -6.99
CA ARG A 473 22.78 -24.25 -7.53
C ARG A 473 21.89 -24.76 -8.66
N ASP A 474 20.58 -24.51 -8.58
CA ASP A 474 19.58 -25.01 -9.52
C ASP A 474 19.27 -24.02 -10.65
N ILE A 475 19.88 -22.83 -10.64
CA ILE A 475 19.77 -21.85 -11.73
C ILE A 475 20.71 -22.24 -12.88
N THR A 476 20.21 -22.14 -14.11
CA THR A 476 20.98 -22.43 -15.35
C THR A 476 21.51 -21.17 -16.03
N ASP A 477 21.08 -20.00 -15.59
CA ASP A 477 21.48 -18.69 -16.09
C ASP A 477 22.82 -18.28 -15.48
N GLU A 478 23.93 -18.63 -16.14
CA GLU A 478 25.28 -18.34 -15.64
C GLU A 478 25.57 -16.84 -15.55
N ALA A 479 24.97 -16.00 -16.40
CA ALA A 479 25.13 -14.54 -16.29
C ALA A 479 24.49 -13.99 -15.02
N PHE A 480 23.29 -14.49 -14.66
CA PHE A 480 22.65 -14.19 -13.38
C PHE A 480 23.46 -14.71 -12.19
N LYS A 481 24.00 -15.94 -12.26
CA LYS A 481 24.84 -16.53 -11.19
C LYS A 481 26.11 -15.74 -10.96
N ASP A 482 26.80 -15.33 -12.02
CA ASP A 482 27.95 -14.44 -11.95
C ASP A 482 27.59 -13.09 -11.31
N GLN A 483 26.47 -12.49 -11.72
CA GLN A 483 26.01 -11.21 -11.19
C GLN A 483 25.69 -11.29 -9.69
N VAL A 484 24.99 -12.33 -9.24
CA VAL A 484 24.66 -12.53 -7.82
C VAL A 484 25.90 -12.89 -7.01
N SER A 485 26.78 -13.75 -7.52
CA SER A 485 28.02 -14.14 -6.83
C SER A 485 28.96 -12.95 -6.63
N ARG A 486 29.09 -12.06 -7.63
CA ARG A 486 29.83 -10.79 -7.48
C ARG A 486 29.19 -9.81 -6.49
N ARG A 487 27.88 -9.94 -6.20
CA ARG A 487 27.19 -9.15 -5.16
C ARG A 487 27.37 -9.75 -3.76
N GLN A 488 27.86 -10.97 -3.57
CA GLN A 488 28.02 -11.62 -2.25
C GLN A 488 29.08 -10.99 -1.32
N VAL A 489 29.61 -9.80 -1.64
CA VAL A 489 30.55 -9.04 -0.79
C VAL A 489 29.93 -8.58 0.55
N TRP A 490 28.62 -8.80 0.74
CA TRP A 490 27.91 -8.63 2.02
C TRP A 490 28.29 -9.66 3.12
N CYS A 491 29.14 -10.64 2.81
CA CYS A 491 29.38 -11.80 3.67
C CYS A 491 29.93 -11.43 5.06
N PRO A 492 29.41 -12.00 6.17
CA PRO A 492 30.18 -12.09 7.40
C PRO A 492 31.45 -12.92 7.15
N ASP A 493 32.43 -12.79 8.05
CA ASP A 493 33.77 -13.38 7.96
C ASP A 493 33.78 -14.83 7.37
N PRO A 494 34.69 -15.17 6.43
CA PRO A 494 34.74 -16.51 5.82
C PRO A 494 34.99 -17.67 6.83
N THR A 495 35.31 -17.38 8.09
CA THR A 495 35.44 -18.38 9.17
C THR A 495 34.11 -18.99 9.66
N TRP A 496 32.95 -18.50 9.25
CA TRP A 496 31.62 -18.99 9.68
C TRP A 496 31.15 -20.30 8.98
N GLY A 497 32.09 -21.13 8.51
CA GLY A 497 31.82 -22.33 7.73
C GLY A 497 31.16 -23.46 8.53
N LEU A 498 29.83 -23.51 8.52
CA LEU A 498 29.09 -24.76 8.73
C LEU A 498 29.22 -25.63 7.47
N ASP A 499 30.39 -26.27 7.34
CA ASP A 499 30.65 -27.26 6.30
C ASP A 499 29.89 -28.55 6.66
N LEU A 500 28.57 -28.54 6.42
CA LEU A 500 27.68 -29.69 6.55
C LEU A 500 27.92 -30.67 5.39
N GLN A 501 29.15 -31.17 5.29
CA GLN A 501 29.39 -32.48 4.71
C GLN A 501 28.73 -33.53 5.64
N PRO A 502 28.22 -34.64 5.09
CA PRO A 502 27.74 -35.75 5.91
C PRO A 502 28.94 -36.41 6.61
N GLN A 503 29.30 -35.90 7.80
CA GLN A 503 30.41 -36.46 8.58
C GLN A 503 30.07 -37.86 9.08
N GLY A 504 30.87 -38.83 8.65
CA GLY A 504 31.27 -39.90 9.55
C GLY A 504 32.28 -39.34 10.54
N ASP A 505 32.03 -39.63 11.82
CA ASP A 505 32.82 -39.34 13.02
C ASP A 505 33.13 -37.87 13.36
N CYS A 506 32.91 -37.55 14.64
CA CYS A 506 32.71 -36.20 15.14
C CYS A 506 33.89 -35.73 15.99
N ASP A 507 34.43 -34.55 15.69
CA ASP A 507 35.16 -33.72 16.66
C ASP A 507 34.77 -32.25 16.44
N CYS A 508 34.20 -31.61 17.47
CA CYS A 508 33.38 -30.40 17.31
C CYS A 508 34.13 -29.11 17.71
N PRO A 509 34.43 -28.18 16.78
CA PRO A 509 35.19 -26.96 17.05
C PRO A 509 34.31 -25.77 17.46
N TRP A 510 33.48 -25.91 18.50
CA TRP A 510 32.60 -24.82 18.99
C TRP A 510 33.28 -23.84 19.99
N ALA A 511 34.52 -24.13 20.41
CA ALA A 511 35.15 -23.50 21.58
C ALA A 511 36.05 -22.27 21.32
N ALA A 512 36.28 -21.84 20.07
CA ALA A 512 37.28 -20.81 19.76
C ALA A 512 36.84 -19.85 18.63
N GLY A 513 35.97 -18.87 18.94
CA GLY A 513 35.43 -17.97 17.92
C GLY A 513 34.70 -16.71 18.39
N VAL A 514 34.95 -16.19 19.60
CA VAL A 514 34.34 -14.93 20.09
C VAL A 514 35.44 -13.91 20.39
N GLY A 515 35.75 -13.04 19.44
CA GLY A 515 36.92 -12.17 19.56
C GLY A 515 37.00 -10.96 18.62
N ALA A 516 36.01 -10.05 18.65
CA ALA A 516 36.18 -8.65 18.18
C ALA A 516 34.98 -7.74 18.55
N CYS A 517 34.64 -7.57 19.84
CA CYS A 517 33.65 -6.56 20.24
C CYS A 517 33.97 -5.86 21.58
N CYS A 518 35.23 -5.43 21.71
CA CYS A 518 35.68 -4.57 22.81
C CYS A 518 36.38 -3.32 22.23
N LEU A 519 35.63 -2.23 22.09
CA LEU A 519 36.22 -0.88 22.01
C LEU A 519 36.77 -0.51 23.39
N ALA A 520 38.03 -0.87 23.63
CA ALA A 520 38.76 -0.46 24.82
C ALA A 520 39.40 0.92 24.60
N SER A 521 39.06 1.86 25.47
CA SER A 521 39.76 3.14 25.65
C SER A 521 41.26 2.92 25.77
N GLN A 522 42.08 3.59 24.96
CA GLN A 522 43.53 3.62 25.17
C GLN A 522 43.88 4.61 26.28
N ALA A 523 44.39 4.08 27.39
CA ALA A 523 45.13 4.82 28.41
C ALA A 523 46.21 3.89 29.02
N GLU A 524 47.38 3.92 28.38
CA GLU A 524 48.75 3.71 28.90
C GLU A 524 49.11 2.70 30.02
N THR A 525 50.18 1.93 29.71
CA THR A 525 51.21 1.32 30.60
C THR A 525 50.93 0.03 31.40
N GLY A 526 51.86 -0.94 31.31
CA GLY A 526 52.02 -2.05 32.28
C GLY A 526 52.34 -3.44 31.66
N THR A 527 53.59 -3.90 31.83
CA THR A 527 54.18 -5.18 31.36
C THR A 527 53.48 -6.50 31.77
N PRO A 528 53.69 -7.63 31.04
CA PRO A 528 52.93 -8.88 31.22
C PRO A 528 53.53 -9.91 32.20
N GLY A 529 52.68 -10.82 32.69
CA GLY A 529 53.06 -12.06 33.39
C GLY A 529 51.94 -13.14 33.28
N PRO A 530 52.24 -14.45 33.20
CA PRO A 530 51.23 -15.47 32.84
C PRO A 530 50.70 -16.30 34.01
N SER A 531 49.41 -16.66 33.99
CA SER A 531 48.87 -17.91 34.55
C SER A 531 47.40 -18.14 34.15
N SER A 532 47.01 -19.41 34.05
CA SER A 532 45.77 -19.91 33.42
C SER A 532 44.50 -19.73 34.27
N PRO A 533 43.29 -19.73 33.66
CA PRO A 533 42.02 -19.60 34.40
C PRO A 533 41.53 -20.93 35.01
N VAL A 534 40.81 -20.82 36.12
CA VAL A 534 40.09 -21.92 36.79
C VAL A 534 38.59 -21.72 36.61
N CYS A 535 37.88 -22.77 36.19
CA CYS A 535 36.42 -22.78 36.13
C CYS A 535 35.83 -23.13 37.50
N LEU A 536 34.73 -22.48 37.89
CA LEU A 536 33.88 -22.93 39.00
C LEU A 536 32.40 -22.83 38.62
N SER A 537 31.65 -23.87 39.02
CA SER A 537 30.25 -24.11 38.67
C SER A 537 29.31 -23.76 39.82
N ASP A 538 28.07 -23.47 39.44
CA ASP A 538 26.82 -23.54 40.22
C ASP A 538 26.56 -22.56 41.41
N PRO A 539 25.30 -22.11 41.59
CA PRO A 539 24.92 -21.10 42.58
C PRO A 539 24.37 -21.68 43.90
N PRO A 540 24.44 -20.94 45.02
CA PRO A 540 23.79 -21.32 46.27
C PRO A 540 22.32 -20.86 46.35
N SER A 541 21.51 -21.69 47.00
CA SER A 541 20.12 -21.42 47.39
C SER A 541 20.01 -20.56 48.67
N HIS A 542 18.76 -20.22 49.02
CA HIS A 542 18.27 -19.59 50.26
C HIS A 542 18.24 -18.05 50.32
N LEU A 543 17.02 -17.52 50.43
CA LEU A 543 16.64 -16.48 51.41
C LEU A 543 15.10 -16.47 51.57
N GLN A 544 14.63 -16.51 52.82
CA GLN A 544 13.21 -16.37 53.17
C GLN A 544 12.85 -14.89 53.38
N PRO A 545 11.57 -14.48 53.19
CA PRO A 545 11.11 -13.13 53.54
C PRO A 545 10.63 -13.02 55.00
N PRO A 546 10.78 -11.85 55.66
CA PRO A 546 10.10 -11.53 56.92
C PRO A 546 8.69 -10.95 56.68
N ALA A 547 7.84 -10.94 57.72
CA ALA A 547 6.43 -10.53 57.65
C ALA A 547 6.01 -9.53 58.75
N GLY A 548 4.96 -8.74 58.46
CA GLY A 548 4.26 -7.81 59.38
C GLY A 548 4.95 -6.43 59.54
N SER A 549 4.27 -5.29 59.76
CA SER A 549 2.83 -4.92 59.83
C SER A 549 2.75 -3.36 59.78
N GLN A 550 1.64 -2.60 59.79
CA GLN A 550 0.22 -2.77 60.19
C GLN A 550 -0.76 -2.00 59.25
N ASP A 551 -2.05 -2.05 59.57
CA ASP A 551 -3.24 -1.34 59.02
C ASP A 551 -3.50 0.02 59.74
N PRO A 552 -4.59 0.83 59.52
CA PRO A 552 -5.87 0.54 58.82
C PRO A 552 -6.47 1.64 57.89
N GLY A 553 -7.56 1.30 57.17
CA GLY A 553 -8.42 2.29 56.49
C GLY A 553 -9.67 1.73 55.74
N CYS A 554 -10.72 1.32 56.46
CA CYS A 554 -11.93 0.72 55.86
C CYS A 554 -13.00 1.72 55.36
N THR A 555 -13.62 1.41 54.21
CA THR A 555 -15.08 1.50 53.90
C THR A 555 -15.35 0.81 52.53
N GLY A 556 -16.40 0.02 52.27
CA GLY A 556 -17.44 -0.53 53.16
C GLY A 556 -18.85 -0.69 52.54
N ALA A 557 -19.08 -1.61 51.58
CA ALA A 557 -20.38 -2.19 51.16
C ALA A 557 -20.18 -3.21 49.99
N GLY A 558 -20.96 -4.29 49.77
CA GLY A 558 -22.02 -4.89 50.60
C GLY A 558 -23.03 -5.84 49.90
N LEU A 559 -22.62 -7.04 49.44
CA LEU A 559 -23.44 -8.27 49.23
C LEU A 559 -24.65 -8.24 48.21
N PRO A 560 -25.41 -9.34 47.95
CA PRO A 560 -25.02 -10.71 47.54
C PRO A 560 -25.89 -11.32 46.39
N GLY A 561 -25.56 -12.54 45.92
CA GLY A 561 -26.58 -13.58 45.59
C GLY A 561 -26.88 -13.95 44.12
N ASP A 562 -26.55 -15.20 43.76
CA ASP A 562 -27.22 -16.05 42.75
C ASP A 562 -28.38 -16.85 43.45
N PRO A 563 -29.27 -17.65 42.79
CA PRO A 563 -29.17 -18.26 41.45
C PRO A 563 -30.46 -18.32 40.57
N ALA A 564 -30.28 -18.85 39.34
CA ALA A 564 -31.20 -19.58 38.42
C ALA A 564 -31.32 -18.93 37.02
N GLY A 565 -31.25 -19.65 35.88
CA GLY A 565 -30.98 -21.08 35.62
C GLY A 565 -31.28 -21.45 34.15
N VAL A 566 -31.03 -22.72 33.77
CA VAL A 566 -31.50 -23.41 32.52
C VAL A 566 -30.65 -23.28 31.23
N MET A 567 -29.85 -24.34 31.01
CA MET A 567 -29.55 -25.11 29.78
C MET A 567 -29.16 -24.44 28.44
N VAL A 568 -28.01 -24.87 27.91
CA VAL A 568 -27.68 -24.97 26.48
C VAL A 568 -27.18 -26.40 26.22
N PRO A 569 -27.64 -27.12 25.18
CA PRO A 569 -27.18 -28.49 24.88
C PRO A 569 -25.92 -28.54 24.01
N GLU A 570 -25.07 -29.53 24.24
CA GLU A 570 -23.97 -29.90 23.34
C GLU A 570 -24.48 -30.65 22.09
N ALA A 571 -23.77 -30.51 20.97
CA ALA A 571 -23.89 -31.38 19.81
C ALA A 571 -22.51 -31.59 19.13
N SER A 572 -22.27 -32.82 18.70
CA SER A 572 -20.96 -33.37 18.30
C SER A 572 -20.39 -32.83 16.96
N PRO A 573 -19.08 -32.96 16.69
CA PRO A 573 -18.45 -32.41 15.49
C PRO A 573 -18.72 -33.27 14.24
N GLY A 574 -19.42 -32.68 13.27
CA GLY A 574 -19.58 -33.24 11.91
C GLY A 574 -18.47 -32.76 10.97
N SER A 575 -17.81 -33.67 10.26
CA SER A 575 -16.75 -33.35 9.31
C SER A 575 -17.27 -32.64 8.05
N VAL A 576 -16.81 -31.41 7.82
CA VAL A 576 -16.95 -30.71 6.53
C VAL A 576 -15.55 -30.46 5.98
N VAL A 577 -15.20 -31.17 4.90
CA VAL A 577 -13.96 -30.95 4.14
C VAL A 577 -14.13 -29.67 3.32
N PRO A 578 -13.24 -28.66 3.44
CA PRO A 578 -13.33 -27.49 2.58
C PRO A 578 -12.98 -27.87 1.13
N PRO A 579 -13.73 -27.40 0.12
CA PRO A 579 -13.40 -27.63 -1.27
C PRO A 579 -12.09 -26.92 -1.63
N ARG A 580 -11.30 -27.53 -2.54
CA ARG A 580 -10.04 -26.96 -3.02
C ARG A 580 -10.29 -25.65 -3.78
N PRO A 581 -9.42 -24.62 -3.63
CA PRO A 581 -9.55 -23.39 -4.41
C PRO A 581 -9.22 -23.64 -5.90
N SER A 582 -10.02 -23.05 -6.78
CA SER A 582 -9.70 -22.92 -8.21
C SER A 582 -8.70 -21.78 -8.43
N PRO A 583 -7.77 -21.89 -9.39
CA PRO A 583 -6.82 -20.81 -9.69
C PRO A 583 -7.50 -19.63 -10.39
N GLU A 584 -6.79 -18.49 -10.42
CA GLU A 584 -7.13 -17.26 -11.16
C GLU A 584 -8.26 -16.39 -10.59
N GLY A 585 -7.93 -15.64 -9.53
CA GLY A 585 -8.74 -14.51 -9.05
C GLY A 585 -8.34 -13.17 -9.71
N ARG A 586 -9.31 -12.51 -10.36
CA ARG A 586 -9.25 -11.09 -10.72
C ARG A 586 -10.53 -10.42 -10.23
N ALA A 587 -10.44 -9.34 -9.47
CA ALA A 587 -11.58 -8.59 -8.96
C ALA A 587 -11.57 -7.14 -9.46
N VAL A 588 -12.65 -6.72 -10.10
CA VAL A 588 -12.93 -5.30 -10.39
C VAL A 588 -13.93 -4.82 -9.35
N THR A 589 -13.54 -3.81 -8.55
CA THR A 589 -14.38 -3.30 -7.47
C THR A 589 -14.87 -1.89 -7.81
N TRP A 590 -16.17 -1.68 -7.65
CA TRP A 590 -16.81 -0.36 -7.81
C TRP A 590 -16.69 0.43 -6.51
N VAL A 591 -16.10 1.63 -6.57
CA VAL A 591 -15.97 2.51 -5.40
C VAL A 591 -16.35 3.94 -5.77
N GLY A 592 -17.52 4.39 -5.33
CA GLY A 592 -18.05 5.71 -5.67
C GLY A 592 -18.38 5.83 -7.17
N THR A 593 -17.87 6.86 -7.85
CA THR A 593 -18.13 7.09 -9.29
C THR A 593 -17.09 6.44 -10.22
N GLN A 594 -16.26 5.52 -9.71
CA GLN A 594 -15.09 4.99 -10.43
C GLN A 594 -14.99 3.47 -10.31
N PHE A 595 -14.50 2.81 -11.37
CA PHE A 595 -14.10 1.41 -11.34
C PHE A 595 -12.61 1.32 -11.02
N VAL A 596 -12.29 0.62 -9.94
CA VAL A 596 -10.91 0.39 -9.50
C VAL A 596 -10.51 -1.03 -9.91
N HIS A 597 -9.41 -1.13 -10.65
CA HIS A 597 -8.76 -2.42 -10.89
C HIS A 597 -7.66 -2.62 -9.85
N VAL A 598 -7.72 -3.74 -9.15
CA VAL A 598 -6.65 -4.25 -8.28
C VAL A 598 -6.00 -5.43 -8.99
N GLY A 599 -4.68 -5.58 -8.89
CA GLY A 599 -3.94 -6.63 -9.59
C GLY A 599 -4.30 -8.04 -9.12
N PRO A 600 -3.71 -9.09 -9.73
CA PRO A 600 -3.86 -10.45 -9.22
C PRO A 600 -3.41 -10.51 -7.76
N GLY A 601 -4.29 -10.92 -6.85
CA GLY A 601 -4.03 -10.94 -5.40
C GLY A 601 -4.80 -9.93 -4.55
N GLY A 602 -5.86 -9.30 -5.06
CA GLY A 602 -6.80 -8.45 -4.30
C GLY A 602 -8.24 -8.54 -4.78
#